data_AF-A0A0J0DGL7-F1
#
_entry.id   AF-A0A0J0DGL7-F1
#
_cell.length_a   1.000
_cell.length_b   1.000
_cell.length_c   1.000
_cell.angle_alpha   90.00
_cell.angle_beta   90.00
_cell.angle_gamma   90.00
#
_symmetry.space_group_name_H-M   'P 1'
#
loop_
_entity.id
_entity.type
_entity.pdbx_description
1 polymer ?
#
loop_
_entity_poly.entity_id
_entity_poly.type
_entity_poly.pdbx_seq_one_letter_code
_entity_poly.pdbx_strand_id
1 'polypeptide(L)'
;MAEATIAQQVSGMFAELSAFRKSDVAQKQEIENLEAQRDFYANEAEMLRDLRVLYESKLEQKDSEILGLHVLLDKVKVDADICRDDLSKLRKQLKDLQAKYETSQKQICAGEARFARRNLQVTNLICALRRKISTNRISVVALRAAYKVIPSLEQKARCMRILSMARKFPHQTGIEKEMKECLADAGLLISFDKNGAMVLTRSVEVVKLPVNGYKEFEESFTIVEKDANMTDDNTSDQHPQQNVKKDEDVQMSV
;
A
#
# COMPACT_ATOMS: atom_id res chain seq x y z
N MET A 1 115.42 13.71 -78.68
CA MET A 1 114.23 14.58 -78.69
C MET A 1 112.94 13.78 -78.51
N ALA A 2 112.69 12.72 -79.32
CA ALA A 2 111.49 11.88 -79.17
C ALA A 2 111.37 11.12 -77.84
N GLU A 3 112.48 10.60 -77.28
CA GLU A 3 112.47 9.84 -76.01
C GLU A 3 112.05 10.68 -74.79
N ALA A 4 112.43 11.96 -74.74
CA ALA A 4 112.06 12.85 -73.64
C ALA A 4 110.55 13.19 -73.66
N THR A 5 109.96 13.33 -74.85
CA THR A 5 108.51 13.55 -75.03
C THR A 5 107.70 12.32 -74.62
N ILE A 6 108.19 11.12 -74.95
CA ILE A 6 107.57 9.85 -74.54
C ILE A 6 107.67 9.70 -73.01
N ALA A 7 108.82 9.99 -72.40
CA ALA A 7 108.98 9.92 -70.94
C ALA A 7 108.03 10.88 -70.19
N GLN A 8 107.81 12.07 -70.74
CA GLN A 8 106.89 13.05 -70.16
C GLN A 8 105.41 12.64 -70.29
N GLN A 9 105.02 12.05 -71.43
CA GLN A 9 103.69 11.48 -71.61
C GLN A 9 103.45 10.29 -70.66
N VAL A 10 104.44 9.40 -70.51
CA VAL A 10 104.38 8.28 -69.57
C VAL A 10 104.25 8.77 -68.13
N SER A 11 105.02 9.78 -67.72
CA SER A 11 104.91 10.40 -66.39
C SER A 11 103.52 11.02 -66.15
N GLY A 12 102.96 11.73 -67.14
CA GLY A 12 101.60 12.27 -67.09
C GLY A 12 100.53 11.18 -66.92
N MET A 13 100.62 10.10 -67.71
CA MET A 13 99.72 8.95 -67.58
C MET A 13 99.83 8.27 -66.22
N PHE A 14 101.04 8.13 -65.65
CA PHE A 14 101.22 7.58 -64.30
C PHE A 14 100.62 8.48 -63.21
N ALA A 15 100.74 9.81 -63.36
CA ALA A 15 100.12 10.76 -62.45
C ALA A 15 98.59 10.69 -62.51
N GLU A 16 98.00 10.67 -63.72
CA GLU A 16 96.56 10.49 -63.93
C GLU A 16 96.07 9.15 -63.36
N LEU A 17 96.79 8.06 -63.64
CA LEU A 17 96.44 6.73 -63.14
C LEU A 17 96.53 6.66 -61.60
N SER A 18 97.47 7.38 -60.98
CA SER A 18 97.54 7.52 -59.53
C SER A 18 96.38 8.34 -58.95
N ALA A 19 95.92 9.38 -59.65
CA ALA A 19 94.77 10.20 -59.26
C ALA A 19 93.47 9.41 -59.39
N PHE A 20 93.29 8.66 -60.48
CA PHE A 20 92.16 7.74 -60.66
C PHE A 20 92.11 6.69 -59.55
N ARG A 21 93.24 6.07 -59.19
CA ARG A 21 93.30 5.12 -58.06
C ARG A 21 92.89 5.76 -56.73
N LYS A 22 93.30 7.01 -56.46
CA LYS A 22 92.89 7.72 -55.24
C LYS A 22 91.38 8.02 -55.24
N SER A 23 90.84 8.44 -56.39
CA SER A 23 89.40 8.66 -56.55
C SER A 23 88.61 7.37 -56.38
N ASP A 24 89.09 6.26 -56.92
CA ASP A 24 88.44 4.94 -56.83
C ASP A 24 88.39 4.45 -55.37
N VAL A 25 89.49 4.62 -54.62
CA VAL A 25 89.52 4.31 -53.18
C VAL A 25 88.55 5.19 -52.40
N ALA A 26 88.49 6.50 -52.69
CA ALA A 26 87.57 7.42 -52.03
C ALA A 26 86.09 7.10 -52.34
N GLN A 27 85.78 6.78 -53.61
CA GLN A 27 84.44 6.35 -54.01
C GLN A 27 84.04 5.03 -53.36
N LYS A 28 84.97 4.08 -53.25
CA LYS A 28 84.72 2.81 -52.56
C LYS A 28 84.41 3.02 -51.07
N GLN A 29 85.16 3.87 -50.39
CA GLN A 29 84.88 4.24 -48.99
C GLN A 29 83.51 4.94 -48.84
N GLU A 30 83.16 5.81 -49.78
CA GLU A 30 81.85 6.48 -49.75
C GLU A 30 80.70 5.49 -49.99
N ILE A 31 80.87 4.53 -50.90
CA ILE A 31 79.89 3.45 -51.11
C ILE A 31 79.71 2.64 -49.83
N GLU A 32 80.80 2.24 -49.17
CA GLU A 32 80.75 1.49 -47.90
C GLU A 32 80.03 2.29 -46.79
N ASN A 33 80.26 3.60 -46.69
CA ASN A 33 79.58 4.47 -45.74
C ASN A 33 78.07 4.60 -46.03
N LEU A 34 77.70 4.78 -47.31
CA LEU A 34 76.30 4.88 -47.73
C LEU A 34 75.56 3.57 -47.53
N GLU A 35 76.22 2.43 -47.75
CA GLU A 35 75.65 1.10 -47.45
C GLU A 35 75.39 0.93 -45.95
N ALA A 36 76.35 1.30 -45.09
CA ALA A 36 76.16 1.25 -43.64
C ALA A 36 75.01 2.17 -43.18
N GLN A 37 74.89 3.37 -43.76
CA GLN A 37 73.81 4.30 -43.44
C GLN A 37 72.45 3.78 -43.93
N ARG A 38 72.39 3.18 -45.12
CA ARG A 38 71.18 2.53 -45.65
C ARG A 38 70.73 1.41 -44.71
N ASP A 39 71.65 0.57 -44.26
CA ASP A 39 71.33 -0.56 -43.39
C ASP A 39 70.86 -0.08 -42.00
N PHE A 40 71.44 1.00 -41.47
CA PHE A 40 70.96 1.64 -40.26
C PHE A 40 69.50 2.11 -40.38
N TYR A 41 69.17 2.86 -41.43
CA TYR A 41 67.80 3.34 -41.64
C TYR A 41 66.81 2.23 -41.98
N ALA A 42 67.26 1.16 -42.65
CA ALA A 42 66.42 -0.01 -42.91
C ALA A 42 65.98 -0.67 -41.60
N ASN A 43 66.92 -0.87 -40.66
CA ASN A 43 66.65 -1.44 -39.34
C ASN A 43 65.74 -0.52 -38.49
N GLU A 44 65.98 0.79 -38.50
CA GLU A 44 65.11 1.76 -37.81
C GLU A 44 63.68 1.74 -38.37
N ALA A 45 63.54 1.70 -39.71
CA ALA A 45 62.25 1.63 -40.36
C ALA A 45 61.50 0.32 -40.05
N GLU A 46 62.21 -0.80 -39.91
CA GLU A 46 61.63 -2.08 -39.48
C GLU A 46 61.12 -1.99 -38.03
N MET A 47 61.95 -1.50 -37.10
CA MET A 47 61.56 -1.31 -35.71
C MET A 47 60.33 -0.40 -35.56
N LEU A 48 60.26 0.69 -36.32
CA LEU A 48 59.12 1.60 -36.31
C LEU A 48 57.85 0.95 -36.86
N ARG A 49 57.96 0.07 -37.87
CA ARG A 49 56.82 -0.71 -38.38
C ARG A 49 56.32 -1.69 -37.32
N ASP A 50 57.21 -2.42 -36.66
CA ASP A 50 56.82 -3.37 -35.61
C ASP A 50 56.16 -2.66 -34.43
N LEU A 51 56.72 -1.52 -34.01
CA LEU A 51 56.16 -0.71 -32.94
C LEU A 51 54.76 -0.18 -33.30
N ARG A 52 54.57 0.24 -34.56
CA ARG A 52 53.27 0.66 -35.08
C ARG A 52 52.24 -0.46 -35.00
N VAL A 53 52.57 -1.67 -35.48
CA VAL A 53 51.68 -2.83 -35.43
C VAL A 53 51.27 -3.16 -34.00
N LEU A 54 52.23 -3.10 -33.06
CA LEU A 54 51.97 -3.35 -31.64
C LEU A 54 51.01 -2.31 -31.03
N TYR A 55 51.18 -1.03 -31.35
CA TYR A 55 50.27 0.02 -30.88
C TYR A 55 48.88 -0.07 -31.53
N GLU A 56 48.79 -0.39 -32.82
CA GLU A 56 47.51 -0.61 -33.51
C GLU A 56 46.72 -1.75 -32.85
N SER A 57 47.35 -2.89 -32.58
CA SER A 57 46.72 -4.00 -31.87
C SER A 57 46.27 -3.61 -30.45
N LYS A 58 47.06 -2.81 -29.74
CA LYS A 58 46.70 -2.34 -28.40
C LYS A 58 45.53 -1.36 -28.41
N LEU A 59 45.43 -0.51 -29.44
CA LEU A 59 44.29 0.38 -29.65
C LEU A 59 43.02 -0.42 -29.91
N GLU A 60 43.05 -1.40 -30.82
CA GLU A 60 41.91 -2.27 -31.10
C GLU A 60 41.43 -3.04 -29.85
N GLN A 61 42.36 -3.51 -29.03
CA GLN A 61 42.04 -4.14 -27.75
C GLN A 61 41.33 -3.17 -26.81
N LYS A 62 41.80 -1.92 -26.73
CA LYS A 62 41.21 -0.90 -25.86
C LYS A 62 39.85 -0.44 -26.37
N ASP A 63 39.66 -0.29 -27.67
CA ASP A 63 38.37 0.03 -28.27
C ASP A 63 37.34 -1.07 -27.97
N SER A 64 37.76 -2.34 -28.04
CA SER A 64 36.91 -3.48 -27.68
C SER A 64 36.53 -3.47 -26.19
N GLU A 65 37.47 -3.15 -25.30
CA GLU A 65 37.22 -3.01 -23.86
C GLU A 65 36.26 -1.86 -23.57
N ILE A 66 36.45 -0.71 -24.21
CA ILE A 66 35.57 0.46 -24.10
C ILE A 66 34.15 0.11 -24.54
N LEU A 67 34.01 -0.59 -25.68
CA LEU A 67 32.69 -1.02 -26.16
C LEU A 67 32.01 -1.98 -25.15
N GLY A 68 32.76 -2.94 -24.60
CA GLY A 68 32.25 -3.85 -23.57
C GLY A 68 31.76 -3.12 -22.31
N LEU A 69 32.52 -2.10 -21.86
CA LEU A 69 32.13 -1.27 -20.72
C LEU A 69 30.87 -0.43 -21.00
N HIS A 70 30.70 0.08 -22.22
CA HIS A 70 29.48 0.81 -22.60
C HIS A 70 28.24 -0.08 -22.52
N VAL A 71 28.32 -1.31 -23.04
CA VAL A 71 27.22 -2.28 -22.95
C VAL A 71 26.86 -2.60 -21.50
N LEU A 72 27.86 -2.80 -20.64
CA LEU A 72 27.63 -3.04 -19.21
C LEU A 72 26.99 -1.82 -18.52
N LEU A 73 27.45 -0.61 -18.84
CA LEU A 73 26.90 0.62 -18.30
C LEU A 73 25.42 0.77 -18.68
N ASP A 74 25.07 0.52 -19.93
CA ASP A 74 23.69 0.64 -20.39
C ASP A 74 22.79 -0.42 -19.77
N LYS A 75 23.29 -1.65 -19.59
CA LYS A 75 22.58 -2.69 -18.82
C LYS A 75 22.29 -2.23 -17.39
N VAL A 76 23.29 -1.69 -16.69
CA VAL A 76 23.14 -1.22 -15.30
C VAL A 76 22.14 -0.06 -15.23
N LYS A 77 22.12 0.86 -16.21
CA LYS A 77 21.12 1.94 -16.27
C LYS A 77 19.70 1.38 -16.39
N VAL A 78 19.49 0.43 -17.29
CA VAL A 78 18.18 -0.22 -17.48
C VAL A 78 17.74 -0.92 -16.20
N ASP A 79 18.63 -1.72 -15.58
CA ASP A 79 18.33 -2.42 -14.34
C ASP A 79 18.00 -1.42 -13.20
N ALA A 80 18.71 -0.28 -13.13
CA ALA A 80 18.45 0.76 -12.15
C ALA A 80 17.10 1.46 -12.35
N ASP A 81 16.68 1.68 -13.59
CA ASP A 81 15.38 2.27 -13.91
C ASP A 81 14.24 1.29 -13.57
N ILE A 82 14.39 0.00 -13.89
CA ILE A 82 13.43 -1.05 -13.49
C ILE A 82 13.29 -1.09 -11.97
N CYS A 83 14.41 -1.11 -11.23
CA CYS A 83 14.39 -1.11 -9.76
C CYS A 83 13.68 0.14 -9.21
N ARG A 84 13.87 1.30 -9.85
CA ARG A 84 13.24 2.56 -9.44
C ARG A 84 11.73 2.51 -9.61
N ASP A 85 11.27 1.96 -10.73
CA ASP A 85 9.84 1.80 -11.03
C ASP A 85 9.17 0.83 -10.05
N ASP A 86 9.80 -0.31 -9.76
CA ASP A 86 9.31 -1.27 -8.78
C ASP A 86 9.23 -0.67 -7.37
N LEU A 87 10.25 0.09 -6.95
CA LEU A 87 10.22 0.81 -5.67
C LEU A 87 9.09 1.84 -5.62
N SER A 88 8.80 2.53 -6.72
CA SER A 88 7.71 3.50 -6.79
C SER A 88 6.35 2.80 -6.61
N LYS A 89 6.18 1.63 -7.26
CA LYS A 89 4.96 0.81 -7.17
C LYS A 89 4.75 0.26 -5.77
N LEU A 90 5.80 -0.26 -5.14
CA LEU A 90 5.76 -0.75 -3.76
C LEU A 90 5.42 0.37 -2.77
N ARG A 91 5.98 1.57 -2.94
CA ARG A 91 5.63 2.74 -2.11
C ARG A 91 4.16 3.12 -2.22
N LYS A 92 3.57 3.03 -3.43
CA LYS A 92 2.15 3.28 -3.63
C LYS A 92 1.30 2.20 -2.94
N GLN A 93 1.64 0.92 -3.13
CA GLN A 93 0.95 -0.19 -2.47
C GLN A 93 1.00 -0.09 -0.94
N LEU A 94 2.14 0.31 -0.38
CA LEU A 94 2.31 0.52 1.06
C LEU A 94 1.38 1.62 1.59
N LYS A 95 1.27 2.75 0.88
CA LYS A 95 0.34 3.83 1.25
C LYS A 95 -1.12 3.37 1.19
N ASP A 96 -1.51 2.65 0.14
CA ASP A 96 -2.87 2.13 -0.01
C ASP A 96 -3.21 1.13 1.11
N LEU A 97 -2.25 0.26 1.48
CA LEU A 97 -2.43 -0.71 2.55
C LEU A 97 -2.52 -0.02 3.92
N GLN A 98 -1.70 1.01 4.16
CA GLN A 98 -1.76 1.81 5.38
C GLN A 98 -3.12 2.50 5.53
N ALA A 99 -3.65 3.11 4.46
CA ALA A 99 -4.96 3.74 4.49
C ALA A 99 -6.09 2.73 4.78
N LYS A 100 -6.02 1.52 4.20
CA LYS A 100 -6.96 0.43 4.48
C LYS A 100 -6.86 -0.03 5.93
N TYR A 101 -5.64 -0.17 6.47
CA TYR A 101 -5.42 -0.53 7.86
C TYR A 101 -6.01 0.51 8.81
N GLU A 102 -5.73 1.80 8.61
CA GLU A 102 -6.28 2.88 9.44
C GLU A 102 -7.82 2.91 9.40
N THR A 103 -8.41 2.65 8.23
CA THR A 103 -9.87 2.58 8.07
C THR A 103 -10.45 1.38 8.83
N SER A 104 -9.84 0.20 8.68
CA SER A 104 -10.25 -1.02 9.40
C SER A 104 -10.11 -0.83 10.91
N GLN A 105 -9.02 -0.23 11.37
CA GLN A 105 -8.78 0.05 12.78
C GLN A 105 -9.87 0.97 13.36
N LYS A 106 -10.25 2.03 12.64
CA LYS A 106 -11.37 2.91 13.05
C LYS A 106 -12.69 2.14 13.14
N GLN A 107 -12.96 1.24 12.19
CA GLN A 107 -14.17 0.40 12.21
C GLN A 107 -14.18 -0.58 13.38
N ILE A 108 -13.03 -1.19 13.70
CA ILE A 108 -12.88 -2.08 14.86
C ILE A 108 -13.13 -1.30 16.14
N CYS A 109 -12.45 -0.16 16.36
CA CYS A 109 -12.66 0.66 17.56
C CYS A 109 -14.13 1.12 17.70
N ALA A 110 -14.78 1.50 16.59
CA ALA A 110 -16.21 1.83 16.61
C ALA A 110 -17.10 0.61 16.91
N GLY A 111 -16.71 -0.58 16.44
CA GLY A 111 -17.35 -1.85 16.77
C GLY A 111 -17.23 -2.20 18.26
N GLU A 112 -16.03 -2.10 18.81
CA GLU A 112 -15.74 -2.33 20.23
C GLU A 112 -16.52 -1.37 21.13
N ALA A 113 -16.58 -0.08 20.78
CA ALA A 113 -17.37 0.90 21.51
C ALA A 113 -18.88 0.56 21.49
N ARG A 114 -19.42 0.17 20.33
CA ARG A 114 -20.82 -0.27 20.21
C ARG A 114 -21.09 -1.54 21.04
N PHE A 115 -20.17 -2.50 21.03
CA PHE A 115 -20.30 -3.73 21.80
C PHE A 115 -20.26 -3.45 23.31
N ALA A 116 -19.29 -2.67 23.78
CA ALA A 116 -19.18 -2.25 25.18
C ALA A 116 -20.46 -1.54 25.65
N ARG A 117 -21.00 -0.64 24.82
CA ARG A 117 -22.27 0.06 25.09
C ARG A 117 -23.44 -0.91 25.27
N ARG A 118 -23.63 -1.84 24.34
CA ARG A 118 -24.70 -2.84 24.41
C ARG A 118 -24.54 -3.74 25.65
N ASN A 119 -23.31 -4.13 25.97
CA ASN A 119 -23.02 -4.95 27.14
C ASN A 119 -23.39 -4.23 28.44
N LEU A 120 -23.11 -2.93 28.53
CA LEU A 120 -23.54 -2.09 29.66
C LEU A 120 -25.07 -2.01 29.77
N GLN A 121 -25.77 -1.77 28.65
CA GLN A 121 -27.24 -1.73 28.62
C GLN A 121 -27.86 -3.06 29.06
N VAL A 122 -27.36 -4.19 28.57
CA VAL A 122 -27.81 -5.53 28.98
C VAL A 122 -27.56 -5.75 30.47
N THR A 123 -26.38 -5.39 30.96
CA THR A 123 -26.04 -5.52 32.39
C THR A 123 -26.97 -4.69 33.27
N ASN A 124 -27.24 -3.44 32.89
CA ASN A 124 -28.14 -2.55 33.62
C ASN A 124 -29.58 -3.09 33.62
N LEU A 125 -30.06 -3.62 32.50
CA LEU A 125 -31.38 -4.24 32.40
C LEU A 125 -31.50 -5.46 33.32
N ILE A 126 -30.51 -6.35 33.32
CA ILE A 126 -30.46 -7.51 34.23
C ILE A 126 -30.53 -7.05 35.70
N CYS A 127 -29.78 -6.00 36.05
CA CYS A 127 -29.79 -5.44 37.41
C CYS A 127 -31.14 -4.81 37.79
N ALA A 128 -31.80 -4.08 36.87
CA ALA A 128 -33.13 -3.50 37.10
C ALA A 128 -34.18 -4.61 37.32
N LEU A 129 -34.20 -5.61 36.45
CA LEU A 129 -35.12 -6.75 36.56
C LEU A 129 -34.91 -7.54 37.86
N ARG A 130 -33.66 -7.84 38.23
CA ARG A 130 -33.35 -8.51 39.50
C ARG A 130 -33.85 -7.73 40.71
N ARG A 131 -33.66 -6.39 40.72
CA ARG A 131 -34.18 -5.52 41.79
C ARG A 131 -35.70 -5.60 41.88
N LYS A 132 -36.42 -5.45 40.77
CA LYS A 132 -37.89 -5.51 40.75
C LYS A 132 -38.44 -6.87 41.17
N ILE A 133 -37.82 -7.98 40.72
CA ILE A 133 -38.19 -9.34 41.15
C ILE A 133 -38.00 -9.51 42.67
N SER A 134 -36.87 -9.04 43.20
CA SER A 134 -36.59 -9.10 44.64
C SER A 134 -37.61 -8.29 45.46
N THR A 135 -37.88 -7.05 45.06
CA THR A 135 -38.87 -6.19 45.71
C THR A 135 -40.25 -6.82 45.70
N ASN A 136 -40.71 -7.36 44.56
CA ASN A 136 -42.00 -8.04 44.47
C ASN A 136 -42.06 -9.26 45.42
N ARG A 137 -41.00 -10.08 45.46
CA ARG A 137 -40.92 -11.23 46.37
C ARG A 137 -41.03 -10.79 47.85
N ILE A 138 -40.32 -9.73 48.24
CA ILE A 138 -40.39 -9.17 49.59
C ILE A 138 -41.80 -8.65 49.90
N SER A 139 -42.41 -7.89 48.98
CA SER A 139 -43.77 -7.37 49.13
C SER A 139 -44.81 -8.47 49.29
N VAL A 140 -44.71 -9.57 48.54
CA VAL A 140 -45.62 -10.73 48.67
C VAL A 140 -45.45 -11.41 50.03
N VAL A 141 -44.22 -11.58 50.52
CA VAL A 141 -43.97 -12.14 51.85
C VAL A 141 -44.52 -11.24 52.94
N ALA A 142 -44.28 -9.92 52.86
CA ALA A 142 -44.80 -8.93 53.80
C ALA A 142 -46.34 -8.91 53.82
N LEU A 143 -47.00 -8.95 52.66
CA LEU A 143 -48.45 -9.02 52.56
C LEU A 143 -49.02 -10.30 53.18
N ARG A 144 -48.37 -11.45 52.98
CA ARG A 144 -48.76 -12.71 53.64
C ARG A 144 -48.59 -12.64 55.15
N ALA A 145 -47.53 -12.01 55.63
CA ALA A 145 -47.30 -11.81 57.06
C ALA A 145 -48.35 -10.87 57.67
N ALA A 146 -48.59 -9.72 57.03
CA ALA A 146 -49.61 -8.75 57.46
C ALA A 146 -51.00 -9.40 57.54
N TYR A 147 -51.39 -10.20 56.54
CA TYR A 147 -52.65 -10.94 56.56
C TYR A 147 -52.83 -11.83 57.81
N LYS A 148 -51.74 -12.45 58.31
CA LYS A 148 -51.78 -13.27 59.52
C LYS A 148 -51.97 -12.47 60.80
N VAL A 149 -51.45 -11.23 60.84
CA VAL A 149 -51.38 -10.39 62.05
C VAL A 149 -52.58 -9.44 62.19
N ILE A 150 -53.21 -9.03 61.07
CA ILE A 150 -54.31 -8.05 61.08
C ILE A 150 -55.55 -8.58 61.85
N PRO A 151 -56.04 -7.87 62.89
CA PRO A 151 -57.23 -8.28 63.63
C PRO A 151 -58.54 -7.92 62.92
N SER A 152 -58.57 -6.87 62.08
CA SER A 152 -59.77 -6.42 61.35
C SER A 152 -60.14 -7.35 60.18
N LEU A 153 -61.40 -7.80 60.15
CA LEU A 153 -61.96 -8.62 59.07
C LEU A 153 -61.96 -7.88 57.72
N GLU A 154 -62.21 -6.57 57.72
CA GLU A 154 -62.25 -5.75 56.50
C GLU A 154 -60.85 -5.61 55.87
N GLN A 155 -59.83 -5.37 56.70
CA GLN A 155 -58.45 -5.27 56.26
C GLN A 155 -57.89 -6.62 55.80
N LYS A 156 -58.29 -7.73 56.46
CA LYS A 156 -58.01 -9.10 55.99
C LYS A 156 -58.61 -9.37 54.60
N ALA A 157 -59.85 -8.96 54.37
CA ALA A 157 -60.50 -9.10 53.06
C ALA A 157 -59.83 -8.24 51.97
N ARG A 158 -59.30 -7.05 52.31
CA ARG A 158 -58.48 -6.24 51.39
C ARG A 158 -57.14 -6.92 51.06
N CYS A 159 -56.41 -7.41 52.05
CA CYS A 159 -55.16 -8.15 51.81
C CYS A 159 -55.36 -9.40 50.94
N MET A 160 -56.43 -10.16 51.17
CA MET A 160 -56.76 -11.33 50.33
C MET A 160 -57.11 -10.96 48.90
N ARG A 161 -57.84 -9.85 48.69
CA ARG A 161 -58.10 -9.34 47.34
C ARG A 161 -56.80 -8.97 46.63
N ILE A 162 -55.90 -8.23 47.27
CA ILE A 162 -54.59 -7.85 46.71
C ILE A 162 -53.76 -9.10 46.38
N LEU A 163 -53.68 -10.08 47.29
CA LEU A 163 -52.96 -11.34 47.05
C LEU A 163 -53.58 -12.17 45.92
N SER A 164 -54.91 -12.16 45.79
CA SER A 164 -55.61 -12.85 44.70
C SER A 164 -55.42 -12.16 43.35
N MET A 165 -55.39 -10.83 43.32
CA MET A 165 -55.08 -10.04 42.13
C MET A 165 -53.63 -10.22 41.72
N ALA A 166 -52.69 -10.29 42.66
CA ALA A 166 -51.29 -10.58 42.36
C ALA A 166 -51.08 -11.98 41.75
N ARG A 167 -52.01 -12.93 41.94
CA ARG A 167 -51.99 -14.28 41.35
C ARG A 167 -52.71 -14.37 40.00
N LYS A 168 -53.72 -13.53 39.77
CA LYS A 168 -54.51 -13.53 38.53
C LYS A 168 -53.85 -12.55 37.56
N PHE A 169 -53.30 -13.10 36.48
CA PHE A 169 -52.79 -12.45 35.27
C PHE A 169 -52.44 -10.96 35.38
N PRO A 170 -51.15 -10.59 35.25
CA PRO A 170 -50.73 -9.19 35.36
C PRO A 170 -51.47 -8.34 34.32
N HIS A 171 -52.11 -7.25 34.77
CA HIS A 171 -52.72 -6.27 33.86
C HIS A 171 -51.66 -5.83 32.85
N GLN A 172 -51.95 -6.02 31.56
CA GLN A 172 -51.02 -5.75 30.46
C GLN A 172 -50.42 -4.34 30.55
N THR A 173 -51.23 -3.34 30.88
CA THR A 173 -50.81 -1.96 31.10
C THR A 173 -49.81 -1.79 32.26
N GLY A 174 -49.93 -2.62 33.31
CA GLY A 174 -48.99 -2.63 34.43
C GLY A 174 -47.66 -3.26 34.08
N ILE A 175 -47.67 -4.32 33.26
CA ILE A 175 -46.46 -4.93 32.71
C ILE A 175 -45.75 -3.94 31.79
N GLU A 176 -46.48 -3.31 30.88
CA GLU A 176 -45.94 -2.32 29.95
C GLU A 176 -45.30 -1.15 30.70
N LYS A 177 -45.93 -0.66 31.76
CA LYS A 177 -45.36 0.39 32.62
C LYS A 177 -44.07 -0.06 33.30
N GLU A 178 -44.07 -1.22 33.95
CA GLU A 178 -42.89 -1.76 34.65
C GLU A 178 -41.75 -2.09 33.69
N MET A 179 -42.08 -2.64 32.52
CA MET A 179 -41.14 -2.92 31.45
C MET A 179 -40.51 -1.62 30.93
N LYS A 180 -41.33 -0.57 30.72
CA LYS A 180 -40.85 0.76 30.32
C LYS A 180 -39.93 1.39 31.38
N GLU A 181 -40.26 1.26 32.66
CA GLU A 181 -39.40 1.71 33.77
C GLU A 181 -38.07 0.95 33.80
N CYS A 182 -38.08 -0.39 33.67
CA CYS A 182 -36.86 -1.20 33.65
C CYS A 182 -35.96 -0.88 32.44
N LEU A 183 -36.56 -0.58 31.29
CA LEU A 183 -35.83 -0.20 30.08
C LEU A 183 -35.26 1.23 30.20
N ALA A 184 -36.00 2.16 30.78
CA ALA A 184 -35.51 3.50 31.07
C ALA A 184 -34.34 3.48 32.07
N ASP A 185 -34.44 2.67 33.14
CA ASP A 185 -33.35 2.42 34.10
C ASP A 185 -32.10 1.81 33.43
N ALA A 186 -32.27 1.15 32.27
CA ALA A 186 -31.20 0.59 31.47
C ALA A 186 -30.66 1.54 30.38
N GLY A 187 -31.12 2.80 30.35
CA GLY A 187 -30.72 3.80 29.35
C GLY A 187 -31.34 3.57 27.96
N LEU A 188 -32.42 2.79 27.88
CA LEU A 188 -33.16 2.49 26.65
C LEU A 188 -34.46 3.29 26.62
N LEU A 189 -34.57 4.25 25.70
CA LEU A 189 -35.78 5.04 25.49
C LEU A 189 -36.68 4.35 24.48
N ILE A 190 -37.78 3.82 24.97
CA ILE A 190 -38.69 2.96 24.22
C ILE A 190 -40.10 3.55 24.25
N SER A 191 -40.75 3.54 23.08
CA SER A 191 -42.16 3.83 22.91
C SER A 191 -42.91 2.57 22.49
N PHE A 192 -44.21 2.50 22.74
CA PHE A 192 -45.07 1.44 22.24
C PHE A 192 -45.95 2.02 21.13
N ASP A 193 -46.07 1.31 20.02
CA ASP A 193 -46.98 1.71 18.95
C ASP A 193 -48.45 1.45 19.32
N LYS A 194 -49.37 1.83 18.43
CA LYS A 194 -50.82 1.64 18.65
C LYS A 194 -51.25 0.18 18.71
N ASN A 195 -50.40 -0.75 18.30
CA ASN A 195 -50.62 -2.19 18.31
C ASN A 195 -49.94 -2.88 19.52
N GLY A 196 -49.30 -2.11 20.41
CA GLY A 196 -48.57 -2.61 21.57
C GLY A 196 -47.18 -3.15 21.24
N ALA A 197 -46.68 -2.96 20.02
CA ALA A 197 -45.33 -3.35 19.64
C ALA A 197 -44.31 -2.35 20.17
N MET A 198 -43.19 -2.88 20.64
CA MET A 198 -42.14 -2.13 21.31
C MET A 198 -41.19 -1.50 20.28
N VAL A 199 -41.08 -0.18 20.26
CA VAL A 199 -40.25 0.60 19.32
C VAL A 199 -39.13 1.32 20.08
N LEU A 200 -37.89 0.99 19.76
CA LEU A 200 -36.71 1.68 20.29
C LEU A 200 -36.66 3.09 19.66
N THR A 201 -36.92 4.12 20.46
CA THR A 201 -37.00 5.51 19.96
C THR A 201 -35.69 6.27 20.10
N ARG A 202 -34.84 5.90 21.06
CA ARG A 202 -33.52 6.50 21.27
C ARG A 202 -32.70 5.61 22.20
N SER A 203 -31.41 5.52 21.97
CA SER A 203 -30.44 5.05 22.95
C SER A 203 -29.69 6.27 23.45
N VAL A 204 -29.81 6.66 24.72
CA VAL A 204 -29.14 7.86 25.25
C VAL A 204 -28.25 7.45 26.40
N GLU A 205 -26.94 7.70 26.28
CA GLU A 205 -26.16 8.03 27.48
C GLU A 205 -24.82 8.71 27.15
N VAL A 206 -24.49 9.69 27.99
CA VAL A 206 -23.25 10.48 28.00
C VAL A 206 -22.13 9.59 28.52
N VAL A 207 -21.31 9.07 27.61
CA VAL A 207 -20.13 8.29 27.98
C VAL A 207 -19.02 9.26 28.36
N LYS A 208 -18.76 9.45 29.66
CA LYS A 208 -17.44 9.94 30.11
C LYS A 208 -16.46 8.78 30.02
N LEU A 209 -15.77 8.68 28.89
CA LEU A 209 -14.64 7.77 28.75
C LEU A 209 -13.52 8.27 29.67
N PRO A 210 -12.90 7.42 30.51
CA PRO A 210 -11.65 7.78 31.16
C PRO A 210 -10.58 7.88 30.08
N VAL A 211 -10.13 9.10 29.82
CA VAL A 211 -9.09 9.42 28.84
C VAL A 211 -7.76 8.93 29.40
N ASN A 212 -7.19 7.88 28.81
CA ASN A 212 -5.77 7.61 28.98
C ASN A 212 -5.02 8.78 28.34
N GLY A 213 -4.26 9.48 29.18
CA GLY A 213 -3.80 10.84 28.93
C GLY A 213 -3.08 11.01 27.60
N TYR A 214 -3.67 11.79 26.71
CA TYR A 214 -3.00 12.81 25.88
C TYR A 214 -4.10 13.70 25.28
N LYS A 215 -4.10 14.97 25.71
CA LYS A 215 -4.87 16.14 25.22
C LYS A 215 -6.40 16.05 25.24
N GLU A 216 -6.96 16.89 26.10
CA GLU A 216 -8.38 17.19 26.26
C GLU A 216 -9.00 17.70 24.95
N PHE A 217 -9.90 16.91 24.38
CA PHE A 217 -11.01 17.39 23.58
C PHE A 217 -12.29 16.92 24.26
N GLU A 218 -12.94 17.81 25.02
CA GLU A 218 -14.30 17.60 25.50
C GLU A 218 -15.27 17.80 24.32
N GLU A 219 -15.40 16.78 23.46
CA GLU A 219 -16.53 16.71 22.56
C GLU A 219 -17.55 15.70 23.12
N SER A 220 -18.62 16.25 23.68
CA SER A 220 -19.81 15.49 24.04
C SER A 220 -20.63 15.25 22.77
N PHE A 221 -20.38 14.15 22.08
CA PHE A 221 -21.15 13.81 20.88
C PHE A 221 -22.53 13.26 21.24
N THR A 222 -23.58 13.97 20.84
CA THR A 222 -24.95 13.43 20.87
C THR A 222 -25.18 12.64 19.59
N ILE A 223 -24.99 11.32 19.62
CA ILE A 223 -25.36 10.48 18.47
C ILE A 223 -26.87 10.21 18.53
N VAL A 224 -27.63 10.96 17.73
CA VAL A 224 -29.04 10.69 17.48
C VAL A 224 -29.11 9.60 16.41
N GLU A 225 -29.29 8.34 16.81
CA GLU A 225 -29.77 7.32 15.87
C GLU A 225 -31.21 7.70 15.48
N LYS A 226 -31.37 8.12 14.23
CA LYS A 226 -32.67 8.31 13.57
C LYS A 226 -32.83 7.10 12.65
N ASP A 227 -33.41 6.03 13.16
CA ASP A 227 -33.69 4.86 12.32
C ASP A 227 -34.81 5.18 11.32
N ALA A 228 -34.54 4.78 10.08
CA ALA A 228 -35.36 5.00 8.90
C ALA A 228 -36.69 4.26 9.01
N ASN A 229 -37.75 4.93 8.57
CA ASN A 229 -39.03 4.28 8.32
C ASN A 229 -38.89 3.20 7.23
N MET A 230 -39.50 2.07 7.53
CA MET A 230 -39.77 0.91 6.68
C MET A 230 -40.34 1.29 5.31
N THR A 231 -39.86 0.63 4.25
CA THR A 231 -40.67 -0.14 3.29
C THR A 231 -39.72 -0.90 2.37
N ASP A 232 -39.55 -2.20 2.62
CA ASP A 232 -39.23 -3.19 1.58
C ASP A 232 -40.57 -3.85 1.20
N ASP A 233 -40.87 -3.96 -0.09
CA ASP A 233 -41.71 -5.06 -0.56
C ASP A 233 -41.40 -5.43 -2.01
N ASN A 234 -41.26 -6.75 -2.21
CA ASN A 234 -41.26 -7.53 -3.45
C ASN A 234 -39.94 -7.75 -4.20
N THR A 235 -39.24 -8.79 -3.76
CA THR A 235 -38.62 -9.76 -4.67
C THR A 235 -39.63 -10.88 -5.01
N SER A 236 -39.91 -11.09 -6.29
CA SER A 236 -40.47 -12.34 -6.83
C SER A 236 -39.99 -12.52 -8.27
N ASP A 237 -39.28 -13.61 -8.50
CA ASP A 237 -38.74 -14.09 -9.77
C ASP A 237 -39.81 -14.31 -10.86
N GLN A 238 -39.46 -14.08 -12.14
CA GLN A 238 -39.58 -15.05 -13.25
C GLN A 238 -39.03 -14.51 -14.58
N HIS A 239 -38.44 -15.43 -15.37
CA HIS A 239 -37.65 -15.29 -16.60
C HIS A 239 -38.28 -14.53 -17.80
N PRO A 240 -37.46 -14.12 -18.80
CA PRO A 240 -37.90 -13.37 -19.98
C PRO A 240 -38.40 -14.31 -21.10
N GLN A 241 -39.55 -13.99 -21.70
CA GLN A 241 -39.98 -14.56 -22.98
C GLN A 241 -40.04 -13.47 -24.06
N GLN A 242 -39.31 -13.74 -25.14
CA GLN A 242 -39.42 -13.09 -26.44
C GLN A 242 -40.76 -13.45 -27.11
N ASN A 243 -41.42 -12.47 -27.73
CA ASN A 243 -42.01 -12.52 -29.08
C ASN A 243 -42.67 -11.15 -29.35
N VAL A 244 -42.10 -10.28 -30.19
CA VAL A 244 -42.13 -10.24 -31.67
C VAL A 244 -43.53 -9.96 -32.24
N LYS A 245 -43.53 -8.95 -33.15
CA LYS A 245 -44.51 -8.49 -34.15
C LYS A 245 -45.22 -7.18 -33.77
N LYS A 246 -45.29 -6.14 -34.61
CA LYS A 246 -44.83 -5.93 -36.00
C LYS A 246 -45.24 -4.51 -36.43
N ASP A 247 -44.53 -4.00 -37.46
CA ASP A 247 -44.93 -3.00 -38.47
C ASP A 247 -45.20 -1.56 -37.94
N GLU A 248 -44.71 -0.46 -38.52
CA GLU A 248 -44.41 -0.07 -39.91
C GLU A 248 -43.20 0.93 -39.89
N ASP A 249 -42.12 0.77 -40.66
CA ASP A 249 -41.93 1.11 -42.09
C ASP A 249 -42.18 2.60 -42.40
N VAL A 250 -41.16 3.45 -42.64
CA VAL A 250 -40.54 3.82 -43.96
C VAL A 250 -40.14 5.32 -43.77
N GLN A 251 -39.01 5.91 -44.16
CA GLN A 251 -38.24 5.87 -45.41
C GLN A 251 -36.86 6.53 -45.20
N MET A 252 -35.84 5.98 -45.86
CA MET A 252 -34.54 6.61 -46.12
C MET A 252 -34.67 7.78 -47.09
N SER A 253 -33.77 8.76 -46.99
CA SER A 253 -33.18 9.44 -48.17
C SER A 253 -31.86 10.12 -47.81
N VAL A 254 -30.79 9.54 -48.36
CA VAL A 254 -29.51 10.10 -48.85
C VAL A 254 -28.65 10.93 -47.90
#